data_AF-A0A640T9T9-F1
#
_entry.id   AF-A0A640T9T9-F1
#
_cell.length_a   1.000
_cell.length_b   1.000
_cell.length_c   1.000
_cell.angle_alpha   90.00
_cell.angle_beta   90.00
_cell.angle_gamma   90.00
#
_symmetry.space_group_name_H-M   'P 1'
#
loop_
_entity.id
_entity.type
_entity.pdbx_description
1 polymer ?
#
loop_
_entity_poly.entity_id
_entity_poly.type
_entity_poly.pdbx_seq_one_letter_code
_entity_poly.pdbx_strand_id
1 'polypeptide(L)' 'MRAASSAARVAARTRFSIDGEIAELAPGDAAVAPAGAALAVANPADEPARMWVTTRTGLTAELADGSSLAPPWAN' A
#
# COMPACT_ATOMS: atom_id res chain seq x y z
N MET A 1 -3.10 8.11 -0.32
CA MET A 1 -3.89 7.31 -1.29
C MET A 1 -5.25 6.99 -0.68
N ARG A 2 -6.34 6.97 -1.44
CA ARG A 2 -7.58 6.32 -1.00
C ARG A 2 -7.62 4.90 -1.53
N ALA A 3 -7.71 3.91 -0.64
CA ALA A 3 -7.73 2.52 -1.02
C ALA A 3 -9.08 2.14 -1.65
N ALA A 4 -9.07 1.42 -2.77
CA ALA A 4 -10.11 0.43 -3.00
C ALA A 4 -9.88 -0.72 -2.00
N SER A 5 -10.93 -1.47 -1.62
CA SER A 5 -10.76 -2.61 -0.71
C SER A 5 -9.60 -3.49 -1.19
N SER A 6 -8.53 -3.55 -0.39
CA SER A 6 -7.26 -4.12 -0.84
C SER A 6 -6.54 -4.88 0.26
N ALA A 7 -5.83 -5.93 -0.15
CA ALA A 7 -4.96 -6.71 0.71
C ALA A 7 -3.53 -6.68 0.13
N ALA A 8 -2.54 -6.50 1.01
CA ALA A 8 -1.13 -6.52 0.65
C ALA A 8 -0.38 -7.55 1.48
N ARG A 9 0.39 -8.44 0.84
CA ARG A 9 1.34 -9.34 1.53
C ARG A 9 2.77 -8.94 1.22
N VAL A 10 3.61 -8.86 2.25
CA VAL A 10 4.97 -8.32 2.09
C VAL A 10 6.03 -9.42 2.09
N ALA A 11 7.09 -9.24 1.30
CA ALA A 11 8.26 -10.11 1.24
C ALA A 11 9.53 -9.49 1.88
N ALA A 12 9.43 -8.25 2.38
CA ALA A 12 10.46 -7.51 3.12
C ALA A 12 9.80 -6.75 4.29
N ARG A 13 10.57 -6.11 5.18
CA ARG A 13 9.98 -5.22 6.20
C ARG A 13 9.44 -3.95 5.55
N THR A 14 8.24 -3.54 5.93
CA THR A 14 7.62 -2.30 5.45
C THR A 14 6.77 -1.68 6.54
N ARG A 15 6.64 -0.35 6.50
CA ARG A 15 5.74 0.38 7.38
C ARG A 15 4.46 0.72 6.63
N PHE A 16 3.33 0.30 7.18
CA PHE A 16 2.00 0.63 6.69
C PHE A 16 1.35 1.69 7.58
N SER A 17 0.57 2.57 6.96
CA SER A 17 -0.38 3.44 7.63
C SER A 17 -1.75 3.29 6.99
N ILE A 18 -2.77 2.99 7.79
CA ILE A 18 -4.18 2.89 7.38
C ILE A 18 -5.00 3.81 8.28
N ASP A 19 -5.57 4.86 7.71
CA ASP A 19 -6.31 5.91 8.45
C ASP A 19 -5.52 6.46 9.66
N GLY A 20 -4.19 6.51 9.53
CA GLY A 20 -3.27 7.00 10.56
C GLY A 20 -2.78 5.93 11.54
N GLU A 21 -3.35 4.72 11.53
CA GLU A 21 -2.83 3.60 12.32
C GLU A 21 -1.59 3.02 11.66
N ILE A 22 -0.47 3.00 12.39
CA ILE A 22 0.84 2.61 11.86
C ILE A 22 1.22 1.21 12.36
N ALA A 23 1.63 0.35 11.43
CA ALA A 23 2.16 -0.98 11.73
C ALA A 23 3.42 -1.28 10.91
N GLU A 24 4.39 -1.95 11.54
CA GLU A 24 5.52 -2.58 10.84
C GLU A 24 5.09 -4.00 10.45
N LEU A 25 5.20 -4.33 9.16
CA LEU A 25 4.90 -5.65 8.62
C LEU A 25 6.20 -6.36 8.26
N ALA A 26 6.33 -7.62 8.67
CA ALA A 26 7.41 -8.51 8.31
C ALA A 26 7.04 -9.40 7.11
N PRO A 27 8.01 -10.10 6.50
CA PRO A 27 7.72 -11.08 5.45
C PRO A 27 6.69 -12.11 5.91
N GLY A 28 5.64 -12.27 5.11
CA GLY A 28 4.53 -13.19 5.41
C GLY A 28 3.29 -12.52 5.98
N ASP A 29 3.43 -11.34 6.60
CA ASP A 29 2.31 -10.55 7.13
C ASP A 29 1.45 -9.96 6.01
N ALA A 30 0.23 -9.59 6.38
CA ALA A 30 -0.69 -8.90 5.50
C ALA A 30 -1.38 -7.72 6.18
N ALA A 31 -1.64 -6.67 5.40
CA ALA A 31 -2.52 -5.57 5.78
C ALA A 31 -3.74 -5.51 4.84
N VAL A 32 -4.88 -5.10 5.38
CA VAL A 32 -6.13 -4.92 4.65
C VAL A 32 -6.61 -3.49 4.84
N ALA A 33 -6.68 -2.72 3.75
CA ALA A 33 -7.21 -1.37 3.75
C ALA A 33 -8.69 -1.39 3.31
N PRO A 34 -9.63 -0.92 4.15
CA PRO A 34 -11.02 -0.75 3.76
C PRO A 34 -11.17 0.22 2.57
N ALA A 35 -12.29 0.11 1.85
CA ALA A 35 -12.59 1.05 0.78
C ALA A 35 -12.70 2.48 1.32
N GLY A 36 -12.06 3.42 0.63
CA GLY A 36 -12.01 4.84 1.01
C GLY A 36 -10.93 5.19 2.05
N ALA A 37 -10.30 4.20 2.70
CA ALA A 37 -9.28 4.42 3.73
C ALA A 37 -8.05 5.14 3.15
N ALA A 38 -7.44 6.01 3.95
CA ALA A 38 -6.16 6.60 3.63
C ALA A 38 -5.06 5.54 3.83
N LEU A 39 -4.45 5.08 2.73
CA LEU A 39 -3.34 4.13 2.76
C LEU A 39 -2.02 4.86 2.45
N ALA A 40 -0.98 4.55 3.22
CA ALA A 40 0.41 4.87 2.90
C ALA A 40 1.31 3.67 3.19
N VAL A 41 2.34 3.50 2.37
CA VAL A 41 3.35 2.45 2.51
C VAL A 41 4.73 3.10 2.41
N ALA A 42 5.60 2.80 3.37
CA ALA A 42 6.99 3.23 3.36
C ALA A 42 7.91 2.01 3.41
N ASN A 43 8.97 2.06 2.62
CA ASN A 43 10.09 1.14 2.71
C ASN A 43 11.24 1.85 3.45
N PRO A 44 11.47 1.58 4.74
CA PRO A 44 12.52 2.24 5.51
C PRO A 44 13.92 1.63 5.25
N ALA A 45 14.00 0.53 4.49
CA ALA A 45 15.26 -0.13 4.18
C ALA A 45 15.90 0.41 2.90
N ASP A 46 17.22 0.22 2.78
CA ASP A 46 18.01 0.63 1.61
C ASP A 46 17.86 -0.35 0.43
N GLU A 47 17.29 -1.53 0.66
CA GLU A 47 16.93 -2.48 -0.40
C GLU A 47 15.48 -2.33 -0.90
N PRO A 48 15.18 -2.67 -2.17
CA PRO A 48 13.81 -2.65 -2.69
C PRO A 48 12.86 -3.60 -1.93
N ALA A 49 11.75 -3.07 -1.44
CA ALA A 49 10.64 -3.87 -0.93
C ALA A 49 9.83 -4.52 -2.07
N ARG A 50 9.35 -5.74 -1.85
CA ARG A 50 8.41 -6.44 -2.74
C ARG A 50 7.13 -6.78 -1.99
N MET A 51 5.99 -6.50 -2.61
CA MET A 51 4.67 -6.76 -2.06
C MET A 51 3.73 -7.27 -3.16
N TRP A 52 2.84 -8.17 -2.77
CA TRP A 52 1.71 -8.60 -3.61
C TRP A 52 0.48 -7.85 -3.19
N VAL A 53 -0.15 -7.15 -4.13
CA VAL A 53 -1.36 -6.36 -3.88
C VAL A 53 -2.53 -6.98 -4.63
N THR A 54 -3.63 -7.22 -3.93
CA THR A 54 -4.92 -7.51 -4.53
C THR A 54 -5.85 -6.35 -4.26
N THR A 55 -6.36 -5.72 -5.31
CA THR A 55 -7.28 -4.57 -5.21
C THR A 55 -8.41 -4.76 -6.20
N ARG A 56 -9.60 -4.21 -5.90
CA ARG A 56 -10.57 -3.93 -6.97
C ARG A 56 -10.07 -2.76 -7.82
N THR A 57 -10.69 -2.56 -8.99
CA THR A 57 -10.46 -1.37 -9.81
C THR A 57 -10.68 -0.08 -8.99
N GLY A 58 -9.99 1.00 -9.34
CA GLY A 58 -10.08 2.30 -8.67
C GLY A 58 -9.00 2.61 -7.64
N LEU A 59 -7.91 1.84 -7.58
CA LEU A 59 -6.74 2.20 -6.77
C LEU A 59 -6.01 3.41 -7.40
N THR A 60 -5.90 4.51 -6.65
CA THR A 60 -5.12 5.69 -7.06
C THR A 60 -4.17 6.14 -5.95
N ALA A 61 -2.89 6.32 -6.29
CA ALA A 61 -1.87 6.87 -5.39
C ALA A 61 -1.61 8.34 -5.68
N GLU A 62 -1.25 9.08 -4.64
CA GLU A 62 -0.53 10.33 -4.80
C GLU A 62 0.90 10.05 -4.33
N LEU A 63 1.87 10.36 -5.19
CA LEU A 63 3.29 10.20 -4.92
C LEU A 63 3.81 11.42 -4.15
N ALA A 64 5.02 11.31 -3.59
CA ALA A 64 5.62 12.38 -2.79
C ALA A 64 5.85 13.69 -3.59
N ASP A 65 5.93 13.61 -4.91
CA ASP A 65 6.05 14.76 -5.81
C ASP A 65 4.68 15.37 -6.20
N GLY A 66 3.58 14.87 -5.62
CA GLY A 66 2.21 15.31 -5.89
C GLY A 66 1.61 14.70 -7.17
N SER A 67 2.36 13.89 -7.92
CA SER A 67 1.83 13.20 -9.09
C SER A 67 0.87 12.07 -8.71
N SER A 68 -0.10 11.80 -9.58
CA SER A 68 -1.05 10.71 -9.39
C SER A 68 -0.60 9.46 -10.13
N LEU A 69 -0.66 8.31 -9.46
CA LEU A 69 -0.37 7.00 -10.02
C LEU A 69 -1.63 6.14 -9.97
N ALA A 70 -2.16 5.80 -11.15
CA ALA A 70 -3.12 4.72 -11.32
C ALA A 70 -2.39 3.50 -11.90
N PRO A 71 -2.21 2.41 -11.15
CA PRO A 71 -1.55 1.23 -11.68
C PRO A 71 -2.33 0.67 -12.88
N PRO A 72 -1.66 0.15 -13.92
CA PRO A 72 -2.33 -0.31 -15.13
C PRO A 72 -3.32 -1.47 -14.88
N TRP A 73 -3.16 -2.22 -13.79
CA TRP A 73 -4.07 -3.29 -13.38
C TRP A 73 -5.30 -2.80 -12.57
N ALA A 74 -5.40 -1.50 -12.27
CA ALA A 74 -6.47 -0.92 -11.47
C ALA A 74 -7.53 -0.17 -12.30
N ASN A 75 -7.40 -0.16 -13.63
CA ASN A 75 -8.30 0.48 -14.59
C ASN A 75 -9.32 -0.50 -15.18
#